data_AF-A0A1Y3BJF2-F1
#
_entry.id   AF-A0A1Y3BJF2-F1
#
_cell.length_a   1.000
_cell.length_b   1.000
_cell.length_c   1.000
_cell.angle_alpha   90.00
_cell.angle_beta   90.00
_cell.angle_gamma   90.00
#
_symmetry.space_group_name_H-M   'P 1'
#
loop_
_entity.id
_entity.type
_entity.pdbx_description
1 polymer ?
#
loop_
_entity_poly.entity_id
_entity_poly.type
_entity_poly.pdbx_seq_one_letter_code
_entity_poly.pdbx_strand_id
1 'polypeptide(L)'
;DQLQEIRNKWNQIDDEIWAKIICFERNRRVAKAYARSQVISINGSDRGFDGYRIGLNGFPNPKRDFEVQMIKQQIRSVNSTSL
;
A
#
# COMPACT_ATOMS: atom_id res chain seq x y z
N ASP A 1 -6.43 -9.20 14.86
CA ASP A 1 -5.63 -9.99 13.90
C ASP A 1 -4.26 -9.42 13.55
N GLN A 2 -4.14 -8.21 12.97
CA GLN A 2 -2.85 -7.74 12.43
C GLN A 2 -1.74 -7.57 13.48
N LEU A 3 -2.09 -7.09 14.68
CA LEU A 3 -1.14 -7.00 15.80
C LEU A 3 -0.70 -8.39 16.29
N GLN A 4 -1.63 -9.35 16.34
CA GLN A 4 -1.29 -10.73 16.71
C GLN A 4 -0.41 -11.40 15.66
N GLU A 5 -0.65 -11.10 14.37
CA GLU A 5 0.20 -11.57 13.26
C GLU A 5 1.63 -11.06 13.40
N ILE A 6 1.83 -9.80 13.82
CA ILE A 6 3.16 -9.23 14.08
C ILE A 6 3.79 -9.89 15.31
N ARG A 7 3.06 -10.01 16.42
CA ARG A 7 3.54 -10.64 17.66
C ARG A 7 4.00 -12.07 17.43
N ASN A 8 3.23 -12.87 16.70
CA ASN A 8 3.56 -14.26 16.43
C ASN A 8 4.80 -14.43 15.54
N LYS A 9 5.18 -13.38 14.79
CA LYS A 9 6.32 -13.39 13.88
C LYS A 9 7.47 -12.51 14.33
N TRP A 10 7.43 -11.98 15.56
CA TRP A 10 8.36 -10.96 16.03
C TRP A 10 9.82 -11.33 15.77
N ASN A 11 10.22 -12.54 16.16
CA ASN A 11 11.61 -13.02 16.00
C ASN A 11 11.99 -13.40 14.55
N GLN A 12 11.04 -13.34 13.62
CA GLN A 12 11.24 -13.63 12.18
C GLN A 12 11.18 -12.35 11.33
N ILE A 13 10.82 -11.22 11.93
CA ILE A 13 10.82 -9.92 11.25
C ILE A 13 12.27 -9.43 11.25
N ASP A 14 12.76 -9.17 10.05
CA ASP A 14 14.05 -8.53 9.78
C ASP A 14 14.11 -7.17 10.52
N ASP A 15 15.21 -6.91 11.23
CA ASP A 15 15.35 -5.74 12.10
C ASP A 15 15.41 -4.42 11.32
N GLU A 16 15.70 -4.47 10.02
CA GLU A 16 15.58 -3.33 9.12
C GLU A 16 14.12 -2.93 8.80
N ILE A 17 13.13 -3.77 9.15
CA ILE A 17 11.72 -3.48 8.89
C ILE A 17 11.15 -2.61 10.01
N TRP A 18 10.81 -1.35 9.69
CA TRP A 18 10.25 -0.41 10.66
C TRP A 18 8.73 -0.27 10.60
N ALA A 19 8.08 -0.71 9.51
CA ALA A 19 6.63 -0.68 9.39
C ALA A 19 6.04 -1.82 8.55
N LYS A 20 4.81 -2.20 8.89
CA LYS A 20 3.93 -3.05 8.07
C LYS A 20 2.77 -2.20 7.56
N ILE A 21 2.72 -1.99 6.25
CA ILE A 21 1.67 -1.21 5.58
C ILE A 21 0.66 -2.17 4.99
N ILE A 22 -0.63 -1.92 5.23
CA ILE A 22 -1.73 -2.76 4.73
C ILE A 22 -2.71 -1.86 3.99
N CYS A 23 -2.86 -2.10 2.69
CA CYS A 23 -3.77 -1.33 1.85
C CYS A 23 -5.15 -2.00 1.82
N PHE A 24 -6.19 -1.18 1.92
CA PHE A 24 -7.58 -1.62 1.87
C PHE A 24 -8.36 -0.88 0.79
N GLU A 25 -9.32 -1.57 0.20
CA GLU A 25 -10.43 -1.00 -0.54
C GLU A 25 -11.71 -1.40 0.20
N ARG A 26 -12.43 -0.44 0.77
CA ARG A 26 -13.52 -0.69 1.73
C ARG A 26 -13.03 -1.59 2.88
N ASN A 27 -13.72 -2.70 3.13
CA ASN A 27 -13.38 -3.71 4.12
C ASN A 27 -12.48 -4.85 3.58
N ARG A 28 -11.94 -4.72 2.35
CA ARG A 28 -11.10 -5.75 1.73
C ARG A 28 -9.64 -5.32 1.71
N ARG A 29 -8.79 -6.15 2.32
CA ARG A 29 -7.33 -6.00 2.20
C ARG A 29 -6.90 -6.35 0.78
N VAL A 30 -6.20 -5.43 0.10
CA VAL A 30 -5.70 -5.62 -1.27
C VAL A 30 -4.18 -5.84 -1.33
N ALA A 31 -3.42 -5.41 -0.32
CA ALA A 31 -1.98 -5.62 -0.26
C ALA A 31 -1.42 -5.62 1.18
N LYS A 32 -0.21 -6.16 1.33
CA LYS A 32 0.67 -6.02 2.50
C LYS A 32 2.08 -5.67 2.01
N ALA A 33 2.72 -4.70 2.64
CA ALA A 33 4.10 -4.32 2.37
C ALA A 33 4.87 -4.18 3.69
N TYR A 34 6.14 -4.55 3.68
CA TYR A 34 7.06 -4.36 4.80
C TYR A 34 8.07 -3.29 4.40
N ALA A 35 8.08 -2.18 5.12
CA ALA A 35 8.93 -1.04 4.83
C ALA A 35 10.33 -1.24 5.41
N ARG A 36 11.34 -1.22 4.53
CA ARG A 36 12.77 -1.24 4.89
C ARG A 36 13.44 0.10 4.57
N SER A 37 13.11 0.70 3.43
CA SER A 37 13.55 2.05 3.08
C SER A 37 13.12 3.05 4.15
N GLN A 38 14.01 3.97 4.52
CA GLN A 38 13.74 5.03 5.49
C GLN A 38 12.53 5.89 5.11
N VAL A 39 12.31 6.06 3.80
CA VAL A 39 11.18 6.80 3.24
C VAL A 39 10.38 5.88 2.31
N ILE A 40 9.06 5.84 2.52
CA ILE A 40 8.11 5.15 1.64
C ILE A 40 7.18 6.18 0.99
N SER A 41 7.19 6.24 -0.34
CA SER A 41 6.27 7.07 -1.11
C SER A 41 4.97 6.33 -1.40
N ILE A 42 3.80 6.90 -1.11
CA ILE A 42 2.50 6.31 -1.46
C ILE A 42 1.82 7.20 -2.49
N ASN A 43 1.43 6.65 -3.65
CA ASN A 43 0.81 7.42 -4.74
C ASN A 43 -0.18 6.60 -5.58
N GLY A 44 -0.78 7.23 -6.60
CA GLY A 44 -1.76 6.62 -7.50
C GLY A 44 -1.17 5.91 -8.73
N SER A 45 0.12 5.57 -8.73
CA SER A 45 0.71 4.79 -9.83
C SER A 45 0.20 3.33 -9.82
N ASP A 46 0.37 2.65 -10.94
CA ASP A 46 0.00 1.24 -11.16
C ASP A 46 1.12 0.25 -10.83
N ARG A 47 2.24 0.72 -10.25
CA ARG A 47 3.44 -0.10 -10.03
C ARG A 47 3.40 -1.02 -8.81
N GLY A 48 2.35 -0.98 -7.99
CA GLY A 48 2.29 -1.80 -6.77
C GLY A 48 3.39 -1.40 -5.78
N PHE A 49 4.07 -2.37 -5.15
CA PHE A 49 5.17 -2.09 -4.20
C PHE A 49 6.53 -2.50 -4.78
N ASP A 50 7.48 -1.56 -4.81
CA ASP A 50 8.84 -1.76 -5.34
C ASP A 50 9.96 -1.67 -4.28
N GLY A 51 9.61 -1.60 -2.99
CA GLY A 51 10.55 -1.48 -1.86
C GLY A 51 10.66 -0.07 -1.27
N TYR A 52 10.35 0.96 -2.05
CA TYR A 52 10.39 2.37 -1.62
C TYR A 52 9.16 3.18 -2.04
N ARG A 53 8.33 2.65 -2.94
CA ARG A 53 7.09 3.26 -3.41
C ARG A 53 5.94 2.25 -3.42
N ILE A 54 4.76 2.72 -3.03
CA ILE A 54 3.48 2.02 -3.13
C ILE A 54 2.58 2.78 -4.11
N GLY A 55 2.44 2.23 -5.31
CA GLY A 55 1.43 2.59 -6.30
C GLY A 55 0.10 1.89 -6.00
N LEU A 56 -0.84 2.60 -5.38
CA LEU A 56 -2.12 2.05 -4.93
C LEU A 56 -2.95 1.46 -6.08
N ASN A 57 -2.78 1.95 -7.31
CA ASN A 57 -3.53 1.48 -8.47
C ASN A 57 -3.01 0.14 -9.02
N GLY A 58 -1.83 -0.31 -8.59
CA GLY A 58 -1.23 -1.58 -9.03
C GLY A 58 -1.78 -2.82 -8.34
N PHE A 59 -2.61 -2.67 -7.29
CA PHE A 59 -3.18 -3.81 -6.58
C PHE A 59 -4.54 -4.22 -7.18
N PRO A 60 -4.74 -5.50 -7.55
CA PRO A 60 -6.02 -5.98 -8.07
C PRO A 60 -7.06 -6.12 -6.96
N ASN A 61 -8.33 -5.87 -7.29
CA ASN A 61 -9.46 -6.17 -6.42
C ASN A 61 -10.68 -6.56 -7.28
N PRO A 62 -11.06 -7.85 -7.33
CA PRO A 62 -12.21 -8.33 -8.12
C PRO A 62 -13.57 -7.76 -7.67
N LYS A 63 -13.63 -7.12 -6.50
CA LYS A 63 -14.85 -6.53 -5.93
C LYS A 63 -14.76 -5.00 -5.85
N ARG A 64 -13.90 -4.38 -6.67
CA ARG A 64 -13.79 -2.92 -6.74
C ARG A 64 -15.09 -2.32 -7.27
N ASP A 65 -15.66 -1.42 -6.50
CA ASP A 65 -16.83 -0.64 -6.92
C ASP A 65 -16.42 0.64 -7.68
N PHE A 66 -17.40 1.25 -8.33
CA PHE A 66 -17.19 2.44 -9.16
C PHE A 66 -16.67 3.65 -8.36
N GLU A 67 -17.15 3.84 -7.12
CA GLU A 67 -16.71 4.94 -6.27
C GLU A 67 -15.23 4.80 -5.90
N VAL A 68 -14.79 3.60 -5.53
CA VAL A 68 -13.37 3.30 -5.27
C VAL A 68 -12.54 3.56 -6.53
N GLN A 69 -13.03 3.17 -7.71
CA GLN A 69 -12.32 3.44 -8.96
C GLN A 69 -12.15 4.94 -9.21
N MET A 70 -13.18 5.76 -8.97
CA MET A 70 -13.11 7.21 -9.14
C MET A 70 -12.14 7.88 -8.16
N ILE A 71 -12.18 7.50 -6.87
CA ILE A 71 -11.24 8.00 -5.86
C ILE A 71 -9.80 7.65 -6.24
N LYS A 72 -9.56 6.42 -6.70
CA LYS A 72 -8.23 5.96 -7.15
C LYS A 72 -7.67 6.75 -8.33
N GLN A 73 -8.53 7.30 -9.20
CA GLN A 73 -8.08 8.20 -10.28
C GLN A 73 -7.65 9.56 -9.74
N GLN A 74 -8.32 10.09 -8.72
CA GLN A 74 -7.93 11.36 -8.11
C GLN A 74 -6.54 11.29 -7.46
N ILE A 75 -6.20 10.17 -6.80
CA ILE A 75 -4.86 9.96 -6.22
C ILE A 75 -3.78 9.97 -7.31
N ARG A 76 -4.11 9.55 -8.53
CA ARG A 76 -3.18 9.59 -9.68
C ARG A 76 -2.92 11.03 -10.14
N SER A 77 -3.94 11.90 -10.14
CA SER A 77 -3.84 13.25 -10.68
C SER A 77 -3.14 14.27 -9.78
N VAL A 78 -2.94 13.98 -8.48
CA VAL A 78 -2.30 14.94 -7.55
C VAL A 78 -0.81 15.20 -7.88
N ASN A 79 -0.18 14.40 -8.74
CA ASN A 79 1.23 14.57 -9.13
C ASN A 79 1.43 15.31 -10.47
N SER A 80 0.37 15.86 -11.08
CA SER A 80 0.49 16.54 -12.38
C SER A 80 0.77 18.05 -12.28
N THR A 81 0.83 18.62 -11.07
CA THR A 81 1.13 20.06 -10.87
C THR A 81 2.58 20.24 -10.45
N SER A 82 3.50 20.03 -11.37
CA SER A 82 4.87 20.56 -11.32
C SER A 82 5.45 20.50 -12.73
N LEU A 83 5.16 21.55 -13.51
CA LEU A 83 6.02 22.20 -14.51
C LEU A 83 5.37 23.53 -14.88
#